data_AF-A0AAN8F3E6-F1
#
_entry.id   AF-A0AAN8F3E6-F1
#
_cell.length_a   1.000
_cell.length_b   1.000
_cell.length_c   1.000
_cell.angle_alpha   90.00
_cell.angle_beta   90.00
_cell.angle_gamma   90.00
#
_symmetry.space_group_name_H-M   'P 1'
#
loop_
_entity.id
_entity.type
_entity.pdbx_description
1 polymer ?
#
loop_
_entity_poly.entity_id
_entity_poly.type
_entity_poly.pdbx_seq_one_letter_code
_entity_poly.pdbx_strand_id
1 'polypeptide(L)'
;MATPTAPSLPFRRERRILPLPTAILPSQSVARGACLACGKQTCKLSSHRQFSKLIFNNVTRKESQADATSNRTPRQSAAIPVSALLTPDKAARPPLLINAEQEHLLDLWSRPWSPIDHTRNHTLEAHLFPTPLINRLLPVARAHPPLLQALLAYSGTLCATTNAAILDMAFRQQAYAVETLSLACPTEKKASTDEAMLAATLLMLVYLAQGNDIEVQKHASGLMHLTTLRGGLHYLGLGGLVSDMLMYADAMQAVYFNTMPVWTIPLPPLDIGSPSSMGSGFRNMSSLSQEIATALLIAVESVCEVADILEWAGQHPSEPLPRVTGNSFGYLSMIALYQLARCNAAYHDTATVNECVCLVLILFHHVVLRSDGVVTPAILKVEHLTWQALERAEREGLIVGLAPRLYMWMCLMGVTVSVLLPDGRRSQFWSVAVEKLRRVRIKAAVTGWEGLRRDVLDQFCWVSVVQEDVFRRLWIEVEGLESDGVDMNRGTLPSVKELDLLPPPGG
;
A
#
# COMPACT_ATOMS: atom_id res chain seq x y z
N MET A 1 13.08 -31.64 -42.93
CA MET A 1 13.29 -30.99 -41.61
C MET A 1 12.16 -29.99 -41.42
N ALA A 2 11.16 -30.36 -40.62
CA ALA A 2 9.97 -29.55 -40.37
C ALA A 2 10.03 -28.99 -38.95
N THR A 3 9.87 -27.69 -38.81
CA THR A 3 9.74 -26.97 -37.54
C THR A 3 8.40 -27.29 -36.86
N PRO A 4 8.36 -27.54 -35.54
CA PRO A 4 7.11 -27.80 -34.84
C PRO A 4 6.36 -26.49 -34.54
N THR A 5 5.13 -26.39 -35.02
CA THR A 5 4.14 -25.38 -34.65
C THR A 5 3.58 -25.68 -33.26
N ALA A 6 3.65 -24.71 -32.35
CA ALA A 6 3.03 -24.77 -31.03
C ALA A 6 1.50 -24.60 -31.12
N PRO A 7 0.70 -25.29 -30.28
CA PRO A 7 -0.75 -25.20 -30.31
C PRO A 7 -1.26 -23.98 -29.52
N SER A 8 -2.11 -23.18 -30.16
CA SER A 8 -2.88 -22.11 -29.51
C SER A 8 -4.16 -22.68 -28.89
N LEU A 9 -4.32 -22.58 -27.57
CA LEU A 9 -5.57 -22.87 -26.87
C LEU A 9 -6.40 -21.58 -26.68
N PRO A 10 -7.73 -21.60 -26.90
CA PRO A 10 -8.58 -20.43 -26.67
C PRO A 10 -8.98 -20.34 -25.20
N PHE A 11 -8.50 -19.32 -24.49
CA PHE A 11 -8.99 -18.96 -23.16
C PHE A 11 -10.32 -18.19 -23.28
N ARG A 12 -11.43 -18.84 -22.94
CA ARG A 12 -12.74 -18.19 -22.76
C ARG A 12 -12.98 -18.02 -21.25
N ARG A 13 -12.72 -16.83 -20.70
CA ARG A 13 -13.03 -16.49 -19.29
C ARG A 13 -14.50 -16.04 -19.19
N GLU A 14 -15.34 -16.84 -18.54
CA GLU A 14 -16.64 -16.38 -18.03
C GLU A 14 -16.41 -15.48 -16.81
N ARG A 15 -16.85 -14.21 -16.89
CA ARG A 15 -16.83 -13.30 -15.74
C ARG A 15 -17.99 -13.64 -14.81
N ARG A 16 -17.71 -14.29 -13.68
CA ARG A 16 -18.65 -14.29 -12.54
C ARG A 16 -18.55 -12.94 -11.83
N ILE A 17 -19.66 -12.20 -11.83
CA ILE A 17 -19.82 -10.98 -11.03
C ILE A 17 -20.03 -11.43 -9.58
N LEU A 18 -19.04 -11.21 -8.72
CA LEU A 18 -19.20 -11.40 -7.26
C LEU A 18 -20.02 -10.23 -6.68
N PRO A 19 -20.88 -10.47 -5.67
CA PRO A 19 -21.56 -9.40 -4.97
C PRO A 19 -20.55 -8.53 -4.18
N LEU A 20 -20.80 -7.22 -4.17
CA LEU A 20 -20.02 -6.22 -3.42
C LEU A 20 -19.94 -6.59 -1.92
N PRO A 21 -18.78 -6.43 -1.26
CA PRO A 21 -18.69 -6.57 0.18
C PRO A 21 -19.47 -5.42 0.86
N THR A 22 -20.35 -5.80 1.78
CA THR A 22 -21.10 -4.87 2.62
C THR A 22 -20.12 -4.15 3.55
N ALA A 23 -19.98 -2.84 3.41
CA ALA A 23 -19.15 -2.02 4.31
C ALA A 23 -19.68 -2.13 5.76
N ILE A 24 -18.84 -2.57 6.68
CA ILE A 24 -19.10 -2.52 8.12
C ILE A 24 -18.74 -1.11 8.59
N LEU A 25 -19.75 -0.28 8.88
CA LEU A 25 -19.59 1.02 9.55
C LEU A 25 -20.14 0.95 10.98
N PRO A 26 -19.62 1.77 11.91
CA PRO A 26 -20.08 1.81 13.29
C PRO A 26 -21.55 2.23 13.36
N SER A 27 -22.29 1.60 14.26
CA SER A 27 -23.72 1.84 14.48
C SER A 27 -23.99 3.27 14.96
N GLN A 28 -24.33 4.15 14.03
CA GLN A 28 -25.21 5.29 14.31
C GLN A 28 -26.43 5.16 13.41
N SER A 29 -27.60 5.40 14.00
CA SER A 29 -28.93 5.15 13.43
C SER A 29 -29.21 5.95 12.15
N VAL A 30 -28.68 5.48 11.03
CA VAL A 30 -29.17 5.88 9.71
C VAL A 30 -30.33 4.95 9.37
N ALA A 31 -31.51 5.52 9.13
CA ALA A 31 -32.69 4.78 8.75
C ALA A 31 -32.35 3.84 7.57
N ARG A 32 -32.55 2.53 7.77
CA ARG A 32 -32.30 1.51 6.74
C ARG A 32 -32.96 1.94 5.43
N GLY A 33 -32.15 2.12 4.39
CA GLY A 33 -32.61 2.45 3.04
C GLY A 33 -32.38 3.90 2.58
N ALA A 34 -31.87 4.81 3.40
CA ALA A 34 -31.54 6.17 2.96
C ALA A 34 -30.13 6.26 2.32
N CYS A 35 -30.01 6.97 1.20
CA CYS A 35 -28.71 7.28 0.59
C CYS A 35 -27.91 8.24 1.47
N LEU A 36 -26.67 7.86 1.79
CA LEU A 36 -25.78 8.61 2.70
C LEU A 36 -25.44 10.04 2.22
N ALA A 37 -25.51 10.32 0.92
CA ALA A 37 -25.17 11.63 0.38
C ALA A 37 -26.34 12.60 0.29
N CYS A 38 -27.57 12.12 0.11
CA CYS A 38 -28.75 12.98 -0.07
C CYS A 38 -29.88 12.75 0.93
N GLY A 39 -29.75 11.76 1.82
CA GLY A 39 -30.73 11.41 2.85
C GLY A 39 -32.04 10.79 2.35
N LYS A 40 -32.18 10.55 1.04
CA LYS A 40 -33.44 10.05 0.44
C LYS A 40 -33.45 8.52 0.35
N GLN A 41 -34.62 7.92 0.58
CA GLN A 41 -34.82 6.46 0.49
C GLN A 41 -34.70 5.89 -0.94
N THR A 42 -34.91 6.73 -1.96
CA THR A 42 -34.74 6.36 -3.37
C THR A 42 -33.83 7.38 -4.05
N CYS A 43 -32.54 7.06 -4.15
CA CYS A 43 -31.56 7.94 -4.75
C CYS A 43 -31.49 7.73 -6.27
N LYS A 44 -31.70 8.80 -7.05
CA LYS A 44 -31.59 8.80 -8.52
C LYS A 44 -30.18 9.13 -9.04
N LEU A 45 -29.17 9.15 -8.17
CA LEU A 45 -27.79 9.38 -8.59
C LEU A 45 -27.27 8.11 -9.27
N SER A 46 -27.26 8.10 -10.60
CA SER A 46 -26.83 6.96 -11.42
C SER A 46 -25.38 7.07 -11.89
N SER A 47 -24.68 8.15 -11.57
CA SER A 47 -23.28 8.36 -11.96
C SER A 47 -22.49 9.19 -10.95
N HIS A 48 -21.19 8.93 -10.88
CA HIS A 48 -20.24 9.67 -10.03
C HIS A 48 -20.28 11.18 -10.32
N ARG A 49 -20.45 11.60 -11.58
CA ARG A 49 -20.61 13.01 -11.96
C ARG A 49 -21.80 13.69 -11.27
N GLN A 50 -22.91 12.98 -11.08
CA GLN A 50 -24.08 13.51 -10.37
C GLN A 50 -23.84 13.56 -8.85
N PHE A 51 -23.11 12.57 -8.31
CA PHE A 51 -22.70 12.54 -6.90
C PHE A 51 -21.74 13.70 -6.57
N SER A 52 -20.67 13.89 -7.35
CA SER A 52 -19.72 14.99 -7.16
C SER A 52 -20.40 16.35 -7.26
N LYS A 53 -21.32 16.55 -8.22
CA LYS A 53 -22.14 17.78 -8.31
C LYS A 53 -23.00 18.01 -7.07
N LEU A 54 -23.59 16.97 -6.50
CA LEU A 54 -24.45 17.08 -5.31
C LEU A 54 -23.64 17.45 -4.06
N ILE A 55 -22.49 16.80 -3.85
CA ILE A 55 -21.57 17.14 -2.76
C ILE A 55 -21.07 18.59 -2.90
N PHE A 56 -20.62 18.97 -4.10
CA PHE A 56 -20.14 20.33 -4.37
C PHE A 56 -21.20 21.40 -4.09
N ASN A 57 -22.44 21.18 -4.52
CA ASN A 57 -23.56 22.10 -4.27
C ASN A 57 -23.92 22.19 -2.78
N ASN A 58 -23.77 21.11 -2.02
CA ASN A 58 -24.05 21.12 -0.58
C ASN A 58 -22.95 21.82 0.22
N VAL A 59 -21.68 21.69 -0.21
CA VAL A 59 -20.54 22.40 0.40
C VAL A 59 -20.64 23.90 0.15
N THR A 60 -20.83 24.33 -1.11
CA THR A 60 -21.03 25.75 -1.46
C THR A 60 -22.25 26.36 -0.77
N ARG A 61 -23.34 25.60 -0.59
CA ARG A 61 -24.53 26.08 0.13
C ARG A 61 -24.29 26.22 1.65
N LYS A 62 -23.47 25.36 2.25
CA LYS A 62 -23.07 25.48 3.67
C LYS A 62 -22.13 26.67 3.89
N GLU A 63 -21.19 26.92 2.99
CA GLU A 63 -20.32 28.11 3.03
C GLU A 63 -21.15 29.40 2.87
N SER A 64 -22.09 29.43 1.92
CA SER A 64 -23.01 30.56 1.73
C SER A 64 -23.91 30.82 2.95
N GLN A 65 -24.26 29.77 3.72
CA GLN A 65 -25.05 29.90 4.95
C GLN A 65 -24.21 30.27 6.17
N ALA A 66 -22.93 29.90 6.19
CA ALA A 66 -21.97 30.31 7.23
C ALA A 66 -21.59 31.79 7.08
N ASP A 67 -21.53 32.32 5.85
CA ASP A 67 -21.32 33.75 5.61
C ASP A 67 -22.54 34.61 5.95
N ALA A 68 -23.75 34.04 5.88
CA ALA A 68 -24.99 34.75 6.21
C ALA A 68 -25.22 34.96 7.73
N THR A 69 -24.48 34.26 8.60
CA THR A 69 -24.55 34.43 10.06
C THR A 69 -23.48 35.38 10.62
N SER A 70 -22.61 35.93 9.77
CA SER A 70 -21.69 37.01 10.13
C SER A 70 -22.36 38.38 9.93
N ASN A 71 -22.75 39.03 11.03
CA ASN A 71 -23.25 40.41 11.05
C ASN A 71 -22.19 41.41 10.51
N ARG A 72 -22.17 41.61 9.18
CA ARG A 72 -21.56 42.78 8.53
C ARG A 72 -22.49 43.30 7.44
N THR A 73 -22.60 44.63 7.40
CA THR A 73 -23.48 45.44 6.55
C THR A 73 -23.40 45.08 5.06
N PRO A 74 -24.52 45.20 4.31
CA PRO A 74 -24.59 44.74 2.92
C PRO A 74 -23.85 45.71 2.00
N ARG A 75 -22.71 45.28 1.45
CA ARG A 75 -22.21 45.83 0.18
C ARG A 75 -22.91 45.08 -0.95
N GLN A 76 -23.59 45.83 -1.82
CA GLN A 76 -24.15 45.31 -3.06
C GLN A 76 -23.03 44.71 -3.91
N SER A 77 -22.95 43.38 -3.94
CA SER A 77 -22.12 42.61 -4.84
C SER A 77 -22.94 42.31 -6.09
N ALA A 78 -22.63 42.99 -7.19
CA ALA A 78 -23.16 42.64 -8.50
C ALA A 78 -22.75 41.20 -8.85
N ALA A 79 -23.73 40.34 -9.09
CA ALA A 79 -23.48 38.98 -9.54
C ALA A 79 -22.80 39.01 -10.91
N ILE A 80 -21.53 38.59 -10.96
CA ILE A 80 -20.83 38.35 -12.22
C ILE A 80 -21.40 37.05 -12.80
N PRO A 81 -21.99 37.07 -14.02
CA PRO A 81 -22.52 35.85 -14.62
C PRO A 81 -21.38 34.86 -14.90
N VAL A 82 -21.62 33.58 -14.61
CA VAL A 82 -20.67 32.46 -14.78
C VAL A 82 -20.15 32.34 -16.23
N SER A 83 -20.82 32.95 -17.20
CA SER A 83 -20.34 33.06 -18.58
C SER A 83 -19.14 33.99 -18.78
N ALA A 84 -18.85 34.90 -17.84
CA ALA A 84 -17.70 35.81 -17.91
C ALA A 84 -16.38 35.17 -17.42
N LEU A 85 -16.42 33.99 -16.80
CA LEU A 85 -15.23 33.24 -16.33
C LEU A 85 -14.64 32.29 -17.37
N LEU A 86 -15.20 32.27 -18.60
CA LEU A 86 -14.83 31.32 -19.65
C LEU A 86 -14.30 31.98 -20.94
N THR A 87 -13.84 33.24 -20.88
CA THR A 87 -13.05 33.80 -21.98
C THR A 87 -11.60 33.34 -21.86
N PRO A 88 -10.99 32.77 -22.92
CA PRO A 88 -9.62 32.29 -22.91
C PRO A 88 -8.69 33.47 -23.14
N ASP A 89 -8.62 34.39 -22.19
CA ASP A 89 -7.63 35.46 -22.23
C ASP A 89 -6.45 35.15 -21.32
N LYS A 90 -5.26 35.54 -21.79
CA LYS A 90 -3.93 35.19 -21.25
C LYS A 90 -3.62 35.84 -19.89
N ALA A 91 -4.55 35.80 -18.95
CA ALA A 91 -4.26 36.12 -17.56
C ALA A 91 -3.52 34.93 -16.94
N ALA A 92 -2.23 35.12 -16.63
CA ALA A 92 -1.47 34.19 -15.81
C ALA A 92 -2.30 33.88 -14.56
N ARG A 93 -2.82 32.64 -14.46
CA ARG A 93 -3.48 32.20 -13.24
C ARG A 93 -2.48 32.39 -12.10
N PRO A 94 -2.85 33.07 -11.00
CA PRO A 94 -1.96 33.16 -9.85
C PRO A 94 -1.55 31.74 -9.44
N PRO A 95 -0.31 31.53 -8.99
CA PRO A 95 0.09 30.23 -8.46
C PRO A 95 -0.94 29.81 -7.41
N LEU A 96 -1.38 28.55 -7.49
CA LEU A 96 -2.23 27.97 -6.46
C LEU A 96 -1.48 28.10 -5.13
N LEU A 97 -1.90 29.05 -4.31
CA LEU A 97 -1.40 29.20 -2.96
C LEU A 97 -1.83 27.95 -2.22
N ILE A 98 -0.84 27.13 -1.84
CA ILE A 98 -1.02 26.00 -0.96
C ILE A 98 -1.56 26.58 0.34
N ASN A 99 -2.76 26.18 0.75
CA ASN A 99 -3.32 26.65 2.01
C ASN A 99 -2.68 25.91 3.20
N ALA A 100 -2.86 26.41 4.42
CA ALA A 100 -2.24 25.84 5.62
C ALA A 100 -2.59 24.35 5.83
N GLU A 101 -3.79 23.90 5.43
CA GLU A 101 -4.19 22.50 5.52
C GLU A 101 -3.40 21.61 4.55
N GLN A 102 -3.15 22.10 3.33
CA GLN A 102 -2.34 21.40 2.33
C GLN A 102 -0.85 21.39 2.70
N GLU A 103 -0.33 22.47 3.29
CA GLU A 103 1.02 22.49 3.85
C GLU A 103 1.16 21.48 4.99
N HIS A 104 0.16 21.37 5.86
CA HIS A 104 0.15 20.38 6.93
C HIS A 104 0.16 18.94 6.41
N LEU A 105 -0.58 18.63 5.34
CA LEU A 105 -0.52 17.31 4.71
C LEU A 105 0.86 17.03 4.12
N LEU A 106 1.45 17.99 3.42
CA LEU A 106 2.79 17.84 2.84
C LEU A 106 3.84 17.65 3.94
N ASP A 107 3.71 18.36 5.06
CA ASP A 107 4.54 18.19 6.24
C ASP A 107 4.37 16.78 6.86
N LEU A 108 3.14 16.34 7.12
CA LEU A 108 2.83 14.99 7.62
C LEU A 108 3.39 13.89 6.73
N TRP A 109 3.38 14.09 5.41
CA TRP A 109 3.90 13.14 4.43
C TRP A 109 5.43 13.19 4.26
N SER A 110 6.04 14.34 4.53
CA SER A 110 7.50 14.50 4.50
C SER A 110 8.20 13.93 5.73
N ARG A 111 7.45 13.67 6.80
CA ARG A 111 7.94 13.00 8.00
C ARG A 111 8.08 11.49 7.74
N PRO A 112 9.19 10.85 8.17
CA PRO A 112 9.30 9.40 8.13
C PRO A 112 8.14 8.78 8.93
N TRP A 113 7.39 7.89 8.27
CA TRP A 113 6.10 7.41 8.73
C TRP A 113 6.30 6.14 9.54
N SER A 114 6.60 6.26 10.84
CA SER A 114 6.65 5.08 11.73
C SER A 114 5.36 5.01 12.56
N PRO A 115 4.46 4.05 12.30
CA PRO A 115 3.32 3.78 13.18
C PRO A 115 3.75 3.05 14.46
N ILE A 116 5.03 2.66 14.57
CA ILE A 116 5.58 1.96 15.72
C ILE A 116 6.60 2.89 16.37
N ASP A 117 6.41 3.21 17.65
CA ASP A 117 7.27 4.06 18.45
C ASP A 117 8.59 3.34 18.82
N HIS A 118 9.31 2.90 17.78
CA HIS A 118 10.68 2.44 17.85
C HIS A 118 11.53 3.50 17.19
N THR A 119 12.18 4.33 18.01
CA THR A 119 13.20 5.30 17.63
C THR A 119 14.31 4.71 16.71
N ARG A 120 14.45 3.38 16.64
CA ARG A 120 15.31 2.64 15.71
C ARG A 120 14.79 2.57 14.26
N ASN A 121 13.48 2.53 14.02
CA ASN A 121 12.93 2.40 12.66
C ASN A 121 13.01 3.71 11.87
N HIS A 122 12.95 4.87 12.53
CA HIS A 122 13.08 6.17 11.85
C HIS A 122 14.44 6.37 11.17
N THR A 123 15.52 5.82 11.73
CA THR A 123 16.87 5.89 11.15
C THR A 123 16.97 4.97 9.94
N LEU A 124 16.48 3.74 10.08
CA LEU A 124 16.33 2.75 9.01
C LEU A 124 15.53 3.27 7.82
N GLU A 125 14.37 3.89 8.08
CA GLU A 125 13.54 4.47 7.04
C GLU A 125 14.27 5.60 6.32
N ALA A 126 14.83 6.56 7.06
CA ALA A 126 15.57 7.66 6.46
C ALA A 126 16.78 7.22 5.60
N HIS A 127 17.39 6.07 5.91
CA HIS A 127 18.53 5.51 5.17
C HIS A 127 18.14 4.63 3.97
N LEU A 128 17.05 3.86 4.05
CA LEU A 128 16.65 2.87 3.04
C LEU A 128 15.50 3.32 2.14
N PHE A 129 14.54 4.00 2.73
CA PHE A 129 13.50 4.74 2.02
C PHE A 129 13.83 6.19 2.25
N PRO A 130 14.84 6.74 1.55
CA PRO A 130 14.98 8.17 1.59
C PRO A 130 13.60 8.75 1.24
N THR A 131 13.46 10.03 1.46
CA THR A 131 12.36 10.78 0.93
C THR A 131 12.61 11.13 -0.57
N PRO A 132 13.24 10.32 -1.50
CA PRO A 132 13.57 10.85 -2.81
C PRO A 132 12.32 10.90 -3.69
N LEU A 133 11.29 10.08 -3.45
CA LEU A 133 10.08 10.14 -4.23
C LEU A 133 9.39 11.47 -3.98
N ILE A 134 9.15 11.85 -2.71
CA ILE A 134 8.53 13.14 -2.40
C ILE A 134 9.46 14.31 -2.77
N ASN A 135 10.77 14.20 -2.55
CA ASN A 135 11.73 15.26 -2.90
C ASN A 135 11.86 15.46 -4.41
N ARG A 136 11.65 14.43 -5.23
CA ARG A 136 11.61 14.52 -6.70
C ARG A 136 10.23 14.91 -7.21
N LEU A 137 9.17 14.42 -6.58
CA LEU A 137 7.77 14.60 -7.02
C LEU A 137 7.23 15.98 -6.62
N LEU A 138 7.55 16.47 -5.42
CA LEU A 138 6.98 17.71 -4.88
C LEU A 138 7.38 18.95 -5.69
N PRO A 139 8.64 19.14 -6.14
CA PRO A 139 8.99 20.25 -7.01
C PRO A 139 8.18 20.26 -8.31
N VAL A 140 7.99 19.09 -8.92
CA VAL A 140 7.19 18.93 -10.16
C VAL A 140 5.71 19.17 -9.87
N ALA A 141 5.19 18.63 -8.77
CA ALA A 141 3.80 18.77 -8.36
C ALA A 141 3.43 20.25 -8.10
N ARG A 142 4.29 21.01 -7.43
CA ARG A 142 4.08 22.45 -7.18
C ARG A 142 3.91 23.26 -8.48
N ALA A 143 4.56 22.84 -9.55
CA ALA A 143 4.43 23.48 -10.87
C ALA A 143 3.20 22.99 -11.67
N HIS A 144 2.57 21.88 -11.26
CA HIS A 144 1.49 21.23 -12.00
C HIS A 144 0.27 20.95 -11.11
N PRO A 145 -0.75 21.83 -11.10
CA PRO A 145 -1.89 21.74 -10.18
C PRO A 145 -2.61 20.38 -10.11
N PRO A 146 -2.92 19.69 -11.25
CA PRO A 146 -3.53 18.37 -11.19
C PRO A 146 -2.67 17.34 -10.47
N LEU A 147 -1.34 17.44 -10.62
CA LEU A 147 -0.40 16.53 -9.97
C LEU A 147 -0.33 16.78 -8.47
N LEU A 148 -0.30 18.05 -8.05
CA LEU A 148 -0.36 18.40 -6.62
C LEU A 148 -1.64 17.90 -5.96
N GLN A 149 -2.79 18.07 -6.61
CA GLN A 149 -4.06 17.59 -6.06
C GLN A 149 -4.12 16.07 -5.99
N ALA A 150 -3.61 15.37 -7.01
CA ALA A 150 -3.53 13.90 -7.00
C ALA A 150 -2.59 13.39 -5.90
N LEU A 151 -1.47 14.08 -5.68
CA LEU A 151 -0.54 13.82 -4.59
C LEU A 151 -1.24 13.98 -3.24
N LEU A 152 -1.88 15.12 -2.99
CA LEU A 152 -2.63 15.36 -1.75
C LEU A 152 -3.77 14.36 -1.54
N ALA A 153 -4.46 13.95 -2.61
CA ALA A 153 -5.50 12.93 -2.55
C ALA A 153 -4.93 11.57 -2.12
N TYR A 154 -3.81 11.16 -2.72
CA TYR A 154 -3.12 9.92 -2.35
C TYR A 154 -2.62 9.97 -0.92
N SER A 155 -1.93 11.06 -0.55
CA SER A 155 -1.44 11.29 0.80
C SER A 155 -2.54 11.26 1.84
N GLY A 156 -3.61 12.02 1.60
CA GLY A 156 -4.78 12.06 2.47
C GLY A 156 -5.47 10.71 2.59
N THR A 157 -5.53 9.92 1.50
CA THR A 157 -6.11 8.56 1.52
C THR A 157 -5.31 7.63 2.43
N LEU A 158 -3.97 7.71 2.38
CA LEU A 158 -3.11 6.94 3.28
C LEU A 158 -3.27 7.39 4.74
N CYS A 159 -3.22 8.70 5.00
CA CYS A 159 -3.39 9.23 6.36
C CYS A 159 -4.79 8.99 6.95
N ALA A 160 -5.82 8.88 6.11
CA ALA A 160 -7.18 8.62 6.55
C ALA A 160 -7.35 7.26 7.25
N THR A 161 -6.39 6.34 7.07
CA THR A 161 -6.41 5.02 7.74
C THR A 161 -6.12 5.10 9.24
N THR A 162 -5.36 6.11 9.67
CA THR A 162 -5.06 6.37 11.08
C THR A 162 -5.80 7.58 11.62
N ASN A 163 -6.23 8.50 10.75
CA ASN A 163 -6.97 9.69 11.13
C ASN A 163 -8.19 9.91 10.23
N ALA A 164 -9.35 9.42 10.68
CA ALA A 164 -10.61 9.54 9.94
C ALA A 164 -11.03 10.99 9.65
N ALA A 165 -10.54 11.99 10.40
CA ALA A 165 -10.85 13.41 10.14
C ALA A 165 -10.29 13.91 8.80
N ILE A 166 -9.24 13.26 8.27
CA ILE A 166 -8.59 13.62 7.01
C ILE A 166 -9.37 13.09 5.80
N LEU A 167 -10.27 12.12 5.99
CA LEU A 167 -10.96 11.41 4.90
C LEU A 167 -11.76 12.34 3.98
N ASP A 168 -12.51 13.28 4.56
CA ASP A 168 -13.33 14.23 3.80
C ASP A 168 -12.47 15.17 2.93
N MET A 169 -11.32 15.60 3.46
CA MET A 169 -10.34 16.36 2.70
C MET A 169 -9.72 15.53 1.57
N ALA A 170 -9.35 14.27 1.82
CA ALA A 170 -8.79 13.38 0.80
C ALA A 170 -9.74 13.21 -0.39
N PHE A 171 -11.05 12.99 -0.12
CA PHE A 171 -12.07 12.90 -1.17
C PHE A 171 -12.25 14.21 -1.93
N ARG A 172 -12.17 15.37 -1.27
CA ARG A 172 -12.19 16.67 -1.98
C ARG A 172 -11.01 16.81 -2.92
N GLN A 173 -9.79 16.52 -2.46
CA GLN A 173 -8.59 16.62 -3.29
C GLN A 173 -8.64 15.64 -4.47
N GLN A 174 -9.17 14.43 -4.26
CA GLN A 174 -9.41 13.46 -5.34
C GLN A 174 -10.38 14.03 -6.39
N ALA A 175 -11.50 14.61 -5.98
CA ALA A 175 -12.47 15.21 -6.89
C ALA A 175 -11.86 16.36 -7.69
N TYR A 176 -11.10 17.25 -7.04
CA TYR A 176 -10.39 18.33 -7.71
C TYR A 176 -9.34 17.82 -8.70
N ALA A 177 -8.54 16.82 -8.30
CA ALA A 177 -7.53 16.22 -9.17
C ALA A 177 -8.15 15.65 -10.46
N VAL A 178 -9.27 14.93 -10.36
CA VAL A 178 -9.97 14.39 -11.54
C VAL A 178 -10.49 15.52 -12.44
N GLU A 179 -11.09 16.56 -11.86
CA GLU A 179 -11.62 17.70 -12.61
C GLU A 179 -10.51 18.48 -13.33
N THR A 180 -9.46 18.87 -12.59
CA THR A 180 -8.36 19.67 -13.14
C THR A 180 -7.54 18.88 -14.15
N LEU A 181 -7.32 17.58 -13.93
CA LEU A 181 -6.65 16.72 -14.89
C LEU A 181 -7.45 16.59 -16.19
N SER A 182 -8.78 16.40 -16.09
CA SER A 182 -9.66 16.33 -17.26
C SER A 182 -9.63 17.63 -18.08
N LEU A 183 -9.58 18.79 -17.40
CA LEU A 183 -9.46 20.09 -18.06
C LEU A 183 -8.06 20.33 -18.66
N ALA A 184 -7.01 19.80 -18.03
CA ALA A 184 -5.63 19.91 -18.50
C ALA A 184 -5.33 19.01 -19.70
N CYS A 185 -6.10 17.93 -19.88
CA CYS A 185 -5.88 16.88 -20.88
C CYS A 185 -6.97 16.80 -21.98
N PRO A 186 -7.32 17.89 -22.70
CA PRO A 186 -8.35 17.85 -23.73
C PRO A 186 -7.92 17.11 -25.00
N THR A 187 -6.63 16.78 -25.13
CA THR A 187 -6.05 16.07 -26.28
C THR A 187 -5.05 15.02 -25.80
N GLU A 188 -4.82 13.98 -26.61
CA GLU A 188 -3.84 12.91 -26.31
C GLU A 188 -2.42 13.47 -26.06
N LYS A 189 -2.00 14.48 -26.83
CA LYS A 189 -0.70 15.14 -26.64
C LYS A 189 -0.55 15.79 -25.26
N LYS A 190 -1.63 16.37 -24.73
CA LYS A 190 -1.61 16.97 -23.37
C LYS A 190 -1.78 15.91 -22.28
N ALA A 191 -2.51 14.83 -22.57
CA ALA A 191 -2.67 13.71 -21.65
C ALA A 191 -1.37 12.89 -21.47
N SER A 192 -0.50 12.87 -22.48
CA SER A 192 0.74 12.10 -22.50
C SER A 192 1.97 12.84 -21.97
N THR A 193 1.80 13.98 -21.27
CA THR A 193 2.91 14.61 -20.54
C THR A 193 3.23 13.81 -19.27
N ASP A 194 4.48 13.89 -18.82
CA ASP A 194 4.95 13.15 -17.64
C ASP A 194 4.15 13.51 -16.38
N GLU A 195 3.79 14.79 -16.20
CA GLU A 195 3.03 15.27 -15.04
C GLU A 195 1.58 14.79 -15.05
N ALA A 196 0.95 14.75 -16.23
CA ALA A 196 -0.41 14.25 -16.40
C ALA A 196 -0.48 12.74 -16.15
N MET A 197 0.51 11.99 -16.66
CA MET A 197 0.62 10.55 -16.43
C MET A 197 0.91 10.25 -14.95
N LEU A 198 1.76 11.01 -14.27
CA LEU A 198 1.97 10.88 -12.82
C LEU A 198 0.69 11.17 -12.03
N ALA A 199 -0.05 12.23 -12.37
CA ALA A 199 -1.30 12.57 -11.71
C ALA A 199 -2.34 11.44 -11.87
N ALA A 200 -2.47 10.88 -13.08
CA ALA A 200 -3.32 9.72 -13.35
C ALA A 200 -2.87 8.47 -12.60
N THR A 201 -1.57 8.26 -12.43
CA THR A 201 -1.00 7.13 -11.67
C THR A 201 -1.31 7.24 -10.18
N LEU A 202 -1.15 8.43 -9.59
CA LEU A 202 -1.50 8.67 -8.19
C LEU A 202 -3.01 8.50 -7.94
N LEU A 203 -3.85 8.95 -8.87
CA LEU A 203 -5.29 8.70 -8.82
C LEU A 203 -5.62 7.21 -8.90
N MET A 204 -4.91 6.44 -9.73
CA MET A 204 -5.05 4.98 -9.77
C MET A 204 -4.74 4.34 -8.41
N LEU A 205 -3.66 4.79 -7.74
CA LEU A 205 -3.29 4.32 -6.40
C LEU A 205 -4.33 4.72 -5.35
N VAL A 206 -4.94 5.90 -5.43
CA VAL A 206 -6.08 6.30 -4.59
C VAL A 206 -7.23 5.32 -4.76
N TYR A 207 -7.64 5.04 -6.00
CA TYR A 207 -8.73 4.11 -6.27
C TYR A 207 -8.39 2.68 -5.84
N LEU A 208 -7.13 2.26 -5.95
CA LEU A 208 -6.68 0.97 -5.47
C LEU A 208 -6.79 0.88 -3.94
N ALA A 209 -6.32 1.89 -3.22
CA ALA A 209 -6.47 1.98 -1.77
C ALA A 209 -7.96 1.99 -1.35
N GLN A 210 -8.85 2.52 -2.18
CA GLN A 210 -10.29 2.51 -1.95
C GLN A 210 -10.99 1.20 -2.36
N GLY A 211 -10.29 0.28 -3.04
CA GLY A 211 -10.88 -0.93 -3.61
C GLY A 211 -11.88 -0.65 -4.73
N ASN A 212 -11.66 0.39 -5.53
CA ASN A 212 -12.51 0.77 -6.65
C ASN A 212 -11.99 0.21 -7.98
N ASP A 213 -12.31 -1.05 -8.22
CA ASP A 213 -11.84 -1.84 -9.36
C ASP A 213 -12.10 -1.19 -10.72
N ILE A 214 -13.29 -0.61 -10.88
CA ILE A 214 -13.73 -0.03 -12.15
C ILE A 214 -12.84 1.16 -12.52
N GLU A 215 -12.56 2.05 -11.56
CA GLU A 215 -11.73 3.22 -11.81
C GLU A 215 -10.25 2.84 -11.98
N VAL A 216 -9.75 1.84 -11.22
CA VAL A 216 -8.38 1.34 -11.43
C VAL A 216 -8.20 0.83 -12.85
N GLN A 217 -9.12 0.00 -13.37
CA GLN A 217 -9.02 -0.54 -14.72
C GLN A 217 -9.08 0.55 -15.81
N LYS A 218 -9.90 1.60 -15.61
CA LYS A 218 -9.95 2.75 -16.52
C LYS A 218 -8.62 3.49 -16.55
N HIS A 219 -8.05 3.79 -15.38
CA HIS A 219 -6.74 4.45 -15.29
C HIS A 219 -5.64 3.59 -15.91
N ALA A 220 -5.59 2.30 -15.59
CA ALA A 220 -4.61 1.36 -16.15
C ALA A 220 -4.67 1.31 -17.68
N SER A 221 -5.87 1.17 -18.25
CA SER A 221 -6.06 1.15 -19.70
C SER A 221 -5.63 2.48 -20.35
N GLY A 222 -5.98 3.61 -19.74
CA GLY A 222 -5.58 4.93 -20.24
C GLY A 222 -4.07 5.14 -20.19
N LEU A 223 -3.44 4.80 -19.06
CA LEU A 223 -1.99 4.90 -18.86
C LEU A 223 -1.23 3.98 -19.80
N MET A 224 -1.73 2.77 -20.06
CA MET A 224 -1.13 1.86 -21.03
C MET A 224 -1.15 2.44 -22.45
N HIS A 225 -2.29 3.01 -22.86
CA HIS A 225 -2.41 3.68 -24.15
C HIS A 225 -1.44 4.88 -24.26
N LEU A 226 -1.39 5.75 -23.25
CA LEU A 226 -0.50 6.92 -23.23
C LEU A 226 0.99 6.52 -23.24
N THR A 227 1.36 5.47 -22.50
CA THR A 227 2.72 4.92 -22.51
C THR A 227 3.08 4.39 -23.89
N THR A 228 2.15 3.72 -24.57
CA THR A 228 2.34 3.22 -25.93
C THR A 228 2.52 4.36 -26.93
N LEU A 229 1.72 5.44 -26.81
CA LEU A 229 1.87 6.64 -27.64
C LEU A 229 3.24 7.30 -27.47
N ARG A 230 3.83 7.20 -26.28
CA ARG A 230 5.19 7.70 -25.97
C ARG A 230 6.30 6.74 -26.44
N GLY A 231 5.95 5.55 -26.94
CA GLY A 231 6.89 4.54 -27.44
C GLY A 231 7.36 3.52 -26.39
N GLY A 232 6.79 3.52 -25.19
CA GLY A 232 7.17 2.64 -24.08
C GLY A 232 7.65 3.36 -22.82
N LEU A 233 7.87 2.60 -21.73
CA LEU A 233 8.25 3.12 -20.41
C LEU A 233 9.59 3.89 -20.43
N HIS A 234 10.55 3.46 -21.26
CA HIS A 234 11.88 4.04 -21.33
C HIS A 234 11.93 5.44 -21.97
N TYR A 235 10.84 5.89 -22.58
CA TYR A 235 10.70 7.26 -23.13
C TYR A 235 9.99 8.23 -22.17
N LEU A 236 9.57 7.76 -21.01
CA LEU A 236 8.98 8.63 -19.99
C LEU A 236 10.08 9.43 -19.28
N GLY A 237 9.83 10.70 -19.00
CA GLY A 237 10.87 11.60 -18.52
C GLY A 237 11.03 11.60 -16.99
N LEU A 238 11.43 12.76 -16.46
CA LEU A 238 11.70 12.99 -15.03
C LEU A 238 12.71 12.01 -14.40
N GLY A 239 13.67 11.54 -15.20
CA GLY A 239 14.73 10.62 -14.76
C GLY A 239 14.20 9.27 -14.30
N GLY A 240 13.16 8.74 -14.97
CA GLY A 240 12.58 7.42 -14.67
C GLY A 240 11.45 7.43 -13.63
N LEU A 241 11.20 8.57 -12.96
CA LEU A 241 10.19 8.68 -11.90
C LEU A 241 8.79 8.23 -12.35
N VAL A 242 8.38 8.59 -13.57
CA VAL A 242 7.07 8.20 -14.12
C VAL A 242 7.01 6.69 -14.32
N SER A 243 8.08 6.09 -14.86
CA SER A 243 8.17 4.65 -15.07
C SER A 243 8.09 3.91 -13.73
N ASP A 244 8.88 4.33 -12.73
CA ASP A 244 8.92 3.70 -11.41
C ASP A 244 7.53 3.71 -10.75
N MET A 245 6.84 4.85 -10.79
CA MET A 245 5.50 4.99 -10.22
C MET A 245 4.45 4.17 -10.97
N LEU A 246 4.52 4.12 -12.30
CA LEU A 246 3.63 3.29 -13.11
C LEU A 246 3.82 1.81 -12.84
N MET A 247 5.07 1.35 -12.79
CA MET A 247 5.41 -0.05 -12.53
C MET A 247 4.96 -0.47 -11.12
N TYR A 248 5.16 0.40 -10.13
CA TYR A 248 4.64 0.17 -8.79
C TYR A 248 3.13 0.02 -8.79
N ALA A 249 2.41 0.97 -9.41
CA ALA A 249 0.96 0.96 -9.42
C ALA A 249 0.39 -0.23 -10.22
N ASP A 250 1.07 -0.66 -11.29
CA ASP A 250 0.75 -1.88 -12.04
C ASP A 250 0.94 -3.16 -11.21
N ALA A 251 2.08 -3.29 -10.52
CA ALA A 251 2.35 -4.43 -9.68
C ALA A 251 1.32 -4.54 -8.54
N MET A 252 0.98 -3.40 -7.93
CA MET A 252 -0.05 -3.31 -6.89
C MET A 252 -1.44 -3.70 -7.40
N GLN A 253 -1.82 -3.19 -8.56
CA GLN A 253 -3.05 -3.58 -9.24
C GLN A 253 -3.05 -5.09 -9.53
N ALA A 254 -1.96 -5.62 -10.08
CA ALA A 254 -1.81 -7.02 -10.46
C ALA A 254 -1.94 -7.96 -9.26
N VAL A 255 -1.31 -7.62 -8.14
CA VAL A 255 -1.50 -8.29 -6.85
C VAL A 255 -2.97 -8.25 -6.43
N TYR A 256 -3.57 -7.06 -6.41
CA TYR A 256 -4.92 -6.88 -5.88
C TYR A 256 -6.00 -7.57 -6.73
N PHE A 257 -5.82 -7.66 -8.05
CA PHE A 257 -6.75 -8.29 -8.97
C PHE A 257 -6.37 -9.72 -9.37
N ASN A 258 -5.25 -10.23 -8.88
CA ASN A 258 -4.69 -11.52 -9.30
C ASN A 258 -4.56 -11.61 -10.84
N THR A 259 -4.08 -10.52 -11.45
CA THR A 259 -3.86 -10.42 -12.90
C THR A 259 -2.38 -10.32 -13.21
N MET A 260 -2.00 -10.67 -14.44
CA MET A 260 -0.64 -10.36 -14.90
C MET A 260 -0.45 -8.84 -14.93
N PRO A 261 0.69 -8.32 -14.45
CA PRO A 261 1.05 -6.93 -14.68
C PRO A 261 1.12 -6.64 -16.18
N VAL A 262 0.76 -5.42 -16.57
CA VAL A 262 0.59 -5.07 -17.99
C VAL A 262 1.92 -4.65 -18.64
N TRP A 263 2.79 -3.94 -17.92
CA TRP A 263 4.08 -3.50 -18.46
C TRP A 263 5.18 -4.48 -18.12
N THR A 264 6.07 -4.82 -19.04
CA THR A 264 7.24 -5.66 -18.74
C THR A 264 8.39 -4.83 -18.17
N ILE A 265 9.05 -5.32 -17.11
CA ILE A 265 10.28 -4.72 -16.60
C ILE A 265 11.41 -5.08 -17.57
N PRO A 266 12.11 -4.10 -18.18
CA PRO A 266 13.42 -4.37 -18.74
C PRO A 266 14.34 -4.66 -17.55
N LEU A 267 14.62 -5.94 -17.29
CA LEU A 267 15.60 -6.34 -16.28
C LEU A 267 16.98 -6.00 -16.86
N PRO A 268 17.71 -4.98 -16.38
CA PRO A 268 19.12 -4.92 -16.64
C PRO A 268 19.76 -6.17 -16.01
N PRO A 269 20.86 -6.70 -16.58
CA PRO A 269 21.68 -7.66 -15.87
C PRO A 269 22.21 -6.95 -14.62
N LEU A 270 21.58 -7.23 -13.49
CA LEU A 270 22.03 -6.76 -12.19
C LEU A 270 23.24 -7.63 -11.83
N ASP A 271 24.45 -7.12 -12.11
CA ASP A 271 25.70 -7.69 -11.62
C ASP A 271 25.86 -7.32 -10.15
N ILE A 272 24.95 -7.84 -9.33
CA ILE A 272 25.04 -7.75 -7.89
C ILE A 272 25.89 -8.94 -7.49
N GLY A 273 27.20 -8.69 -7.34
CA GLY A 273 28.13 -9.73 -6.91
C GLY A 273 27.55 -10.47 -5.71
N SER A 274 27.61 -11.81 -5.73
CA SER A 274 26.94 -12.66 -4.74
C SER A 274 27.21 -12.18 -3.32
N PRO A 275 26.18 -12.01 -2.47
CA PRO A 275 26.39 -11.62 -1.09
C PRO A 275 27.26 -12.69 -0.41
N SER A 276 28.50 -12.33 -0.06
CA SER A 276 29.49 -13.28 0.44
C SER A 276 29.21 -13.76 1.87
N SER A 277 28.29 -13.10 2.58
CA SER A 277 27.65 -13.50 3.83
C SER A 277 26.90 -12.27 4.34
N MET A 278 25.58 -12.30 4.52
CA MET A 278 24.84 -11.47 5.48
C MET A 278 23.33 -11.67 5.24
N GLY A 279 22.62 -12.17 6.26
CA GLY A 279 21.19 -12.48 6.20
C GLY A 279 20.74 -13.75 6.94
N SER A 280 19.62 -13.69 7.66
CA SER A 280 18.88 -14.86 8.17
C SER A 280 17.90 -15.44 7.14
N GLY A 281 17.91 -14.96 5.89
CA GLY A 281 17.07 -15.45 4.80
C GLY A 281 17.46 -16.85 4.31
N PHE A 282 16.46 -17.73 4.20
CA PHE A 282 16.49 -19.09 3.63
C PHE A 282 17.88 -19.76 3.58
N ARG A 283 18.50 -19.97 4.76
CA ARG A 283 19.82 -20.61 4.87
C ARG A 283 19.87 -22.01 4.24
N ASN A 284 18.70 -22.62 4.00
CA ASN A 284 18.51 -23.85 3.23
C ASN A 284 17.53 -23.66 2.06
N MET A 285 17.83 -22.77 1.11
CA MET A 285 17.07 -22.69 -0.16
C MET A 285 16.95 -24.04 -0.88
N SER A 286 17.91 -24.95 -0.67
CA SER A 286 17.90 -26.31 -1.21
C SER A 286 16.68 -27.12 -0.79
N SER A 287 16.20 -27.02 0.46
CA SER A 287 14.99 -27.73 0.89
C SER A 287 13.73 -27.10 0.31
N LEU A 288 13.69 -25.77 0.20
CA LEU A 288 12.57 -25.05 -0.40
C LEU A 288 12.43 -25.32 -1.91
N SER A 289 13.56 -25.49 -2.61
CA SER A 289 13.62 -25.72 -4.05
C SER A 289 12.92 -27.00 -4.52
N GLN A 290 12.74 -27.96 -3.61
CA GLN A 290 11.99 -29.19 -3.88
C GLN A 290 10.47 -28.98 -3.79
N GLU A 291 10.03 -28.00 -3.01
CA GLU A 291 8.61 -27.77 -2.71
C GLU A 291 8.01 -26.62 -3.54
N ILE A 292 8.86 -25.73 -4.06
CA ILE A 292 8.45 -24.49 -4.71
C ILE A 292 8.90 -24.44 -6.17
N ALA A 293 8.02 -23.90 -7.02
CA ALA A 293 8.30 -23.72 -8.44
C ALA A 293 9.47 -22.75 -8.70
N THR A 294 10.29 -23.05 -9.71
CA THR A 294 11.48 -22.25 -10.07
C THR A 294 11.20 -20.76 -10.27
N ALA A 295 10.06 -20.41 -10.87
CA ALA A 295 9.68 -19.01 -11.08
C ALA A 295 9.48 -18.24 -9.76
N LEU A 296 8.95 -18.91 -8.73
CA LEU A 296 8.76 -18.32 -7.40
C LEU A 296 10.08 -18.27 -6.62
N LEU A 297 11.02 -19.19 -6.85
CA LEU A 297 12.35 -19.12 -6.24
C LEU A 297 13.10 -17.83 -6.61
N ILE A 298 12.99 -17.36 -7.85
CA ILE A 298 13.59 -16.10 -8.29
C ILE A 298 13.01 -14.91 -7.51
N ALA A 299 11.69 -14.93 -7.27
CA ALA A 299 11.02 -13.91 -6.46
C ALA A 299 11.44 -14.00 -4.98
N VAL A 300 11.58 -15.21 -4.45
CA VAL A 300 12.09 -15.45 -3.09
C VAL A 300 13.49 -14.86 -2.94
N GLU A 301 14.41 -15.15 -3.87
CA GLU A 301 15.78 -14.62 -3.85
C GLU A 301 15.79 -13.09 -3.83
N SER A 302 14.98 -12.46 -4.69
CA SER A 302 14.86 -11.00 -4.74
C SER A 302 14.31 -10.42 -3.43
N VAL A 303 13.31 -11.08 -2.80
CA VAL A 303 12.76 -10.66 -1.51
C VAL A 303 13.80 -10.80 -0.39
N CYS A 304 14.58 -11.88 -0.39
CA CYS A 304 15.63 -12.12 0.60
C CYS A 304 16.73 -11.09 0.50
N GLU A 305 17.16 -10.75 -0.72
CA GLU A 305 18.18 -9.73 -0.94
C GLU A 305 17.75 -8.38 -0.33
N VAL A 306 16.49 -7.99 -0.57
CA VAL A 306 15.93 -6.75 0.00
C VAL A 306 15.81 -6.85 1.53
N ALA A 307 15.43 -8.01 2.07
CA ALA A 307 15.36 -8.26 3.50
C ALA A 307 16.73 -8.19 4.18
N ASP A 308 17.77 -8.73 3.54
CA ASP A 308 19.13 -8.74 4.06
C ASP A 308 19.73 -7.33 4.11
N ILE A 309 19.46 -6.51 3.08
CA ILE A 309 19.82 -5.08 3.09
C ILE A 309 19.12 -4.36 4.26
N LEU A 310 17.83 -4.65 4.47
CA LEU A 310 17.04 -4.05 5.54
C LEU A 310 17.55 -4.46 6.94
N GLU A 311 17.83 -5.75 7.14
CA GLU A 311 18.40 -6.29 8.37
C GLU A 311 19.78 -5.68 8.67
N TRP A 312 20.66 -5.61 7.66
CA TRP A 312 21.98 -5.02 7.79
C TRP A 312 21.90 -3.55 8.24
N ALA A 313 21.04 -2.77 7.59
CA ALA A 313 20.84 -1.36 7.90
C ALA A 313 20.34 -1.15 9.33
N GLY A 314 19.53 -2.08 9.84
CA GLY A 314 19.03 -2.03 11.21
C GLY A 314 20.09 -2.34 12.25
N GLN A 315 21.04 -3.20 11.90
CA GLN A 315 22.19 -3.54 12.75
C GLN A 315 23.29 -2.46 12.71
N HIS A 316 23.43 -1.74 11.59
CA HIS A 316 24.48 -0.74 11.36
C HIS A 316 23.91 0.64 10.98
N PRO A 317 23.06 1.27 11.83
CA PRO A 317 22.34 2.49 11.46
C PRO A 317 23.23 3.70 11.19
N SER A 318 24.49 3.68 11.64
CA SER A 318 25.46 4.75 11.41
C SER A 318 26.35 4.53 10.18
N GLU A 319 26.29 3.35 9.56
CA GLU A 319 27.17 2.98 8.46
C GLU A 319 26.46 3.16 7.11
N PRO A 320 27.16 3.62 6.06
CA PRO A 320 26.59 3.68 4.73
C PRO A 320 26.32 2.27 4.20
N LEU A 321 25.19 2.10 3.49
CA LEU A 321 24.81 0.81 2.92
C LEU A 321 25.94 0.24 2.03
N PRO A 322 26.40 -0.99 2.29
CA PRO A 322 27.43 -1.61 1.49
C PRO A 322 26.87 -1.83 0.09
N ARG A 323 27.49 -1.21 -0.91
CA ARG A 323 27.26 -1.48 -2.35
C ARG A 323 25.90 -1.07 -2.93
N VAL A 324 24.98 -0.55 -2.12
CA VAL A 324 23.62 -0.20 -2.56
C VAL A 324 23.43 1.31 -2.37
N THR A 325 23.29 2.05 -3.47
CA THR A 325 22.73 3.41 -3.41
C THR A 325 21.25 3.31 -2.99
N GLY A 326 20.69 4.32 -2.31
CA GLY A 326 19.24 4.28 -1.95
C GLY A 326 18.32 4.03 -3.15
N ASN A 327 18.73 4.42 -4.36
CA ASN A 327 18.01 4.15 -5.61
C ASN A 327 18.00 2.65 -5.99
N SER A 328 19.06 1.90 -5.70
CA SER A 328 19.11 0.45 -5.97
C SER A 328 18.19 -0.34 -5.04
N PHE A 329 18.03 0.04 -3.77
CA PHE A 329 17.10 -0.64 -2.86
C PHE A 329 15.64 -0.52 -3.34
N GLY A 330 15.20 0.70 -3.66
CA GLY A 330 13.85 0.93 -4.19
C GLY A 330 13.59 0.17 -5.49
N TYR A 331 14.60 0.09 -6.37
CA TYR A 331 14.53 -0.67 -7.61
C TYR A 331 14.43 -2.18 -7.38
N LEU A 332 15.27 -2.76 -6.51
CA LEU A 332 15.22 -4.18 -6.15
C LEU A 332 13.90 -4.56 -5.48
N SER A 333 13.43 -3.72 -4.55
CA SER A 333 12.12 -3.88 -3.91
C SER A 333 11.00 -3.89 -4.94
N MET A 334 11.03 -3.00 -5.94
CA MET A 334 10.05 -2.98 -7.01
C MET A 334 10.13 -4.23 -7.91
N ILE A 335 11.33 -4.69 -8.28
CA ILE A 335 11.50 -5.95 -9.04
C ILE A 335 10.90 -7.12 -8.26
N ALA A 336 11.22 -7.24 -6.97
CA ALA A 336 10.70 -8.31 -6.11
C ALA A 336 9.17 -8.31 -6.11
N LEU A 337 8.53 -7.15 -5.88
CA LEU A 337 7.08 -7.02 -5.91
C LEU A 337 6.49 -7.42 -7.26
N TYR A 338 7.11 -7.00 -8.35
CA TYR A 338 6.61 -7.30 -9.68
C TYR A 338 6.73 -8.79 -10.04
N GLN A 339 7.82 -9.45 -9.63
CA GLN A 339 7.97 -10.90 -9.77
C GLN A 339 6.92 -11.65 -8.94
N LEU A 340 6.65 -11.19 -7.71
CA LEU A 340 5.59 -11.72 -6.87
C LEU A 340 4.20 -11.51 -7.51
N ALA A 341 3.93 -10.36 -8.11
CA ALA A 341 2.67 -10.10 -8.80
C ALA A 341 2.43 -11.09 -9.96
N ARG A 342 3.48 -11.41 -10.73
CA ARG A 342 3.42 -12.44 -11.78
C ARG A 342 3.19 -13.84 -11.23
N CYS A 343 3.88 -14.20 -10.14
CA CYS A 343 3.69 -15.48 -9.47
C CYS A 343 2.27 -15.60 -8.93
N ASN A 344 1.75 -14.55 -8.30
CA ASN A 344 0.39 -14.52 -7.78
C ASN A 344 -0.64 -14.75 -8.90
N ALA A 345 -0.49 -14.06 -10.04
CA ALA A 345 -1.36 -14.29 -11.19
C ALA A 345 -1.30 -15.73 -11.74
N ALA A 346 -0.15 -16.39 -11.63
CA ALA A 346 0.05 -17.77 -12.08
C ALA A 346 -0.49 -18.83 -11.10
N TYR A 347 -0.41 -18.56 -9.79
CA TYR A 347 -0.77 -19.52 -8.73
C TYR A 347 -2.11 -19.21 -8.05
N HIS A 348 -2.77 -18.10 -8.38
CA HIS A 348 -4.04 -17.73 -7.77
C HIS A 348 -5.10 -18.82 -7.96
N ASP A 349 -5.79 -19.15 -6.86
CA ASP A 349 -6.86 -20.14 -6.79
C ASP A 349 -6.42 -21.57 -7.16
N THR A 350 -5.14 -21.89 -7.01
CA THR A 350 -4.60 -23.24 -7.30
C THR A 350 -4.57 -24.15 -6.08
N ALA A 351 -4.78 -23.62 -4.87
CA ALA A 351 -4.67 -24.32 -3.59
C ALA A 351 -3.29 -24.96 -3.34
N THR A 352 -2.23 -24.41 -3.95
CA THR A 352 -0.87 -24.96 -3.85
C THR A 352 -0.03 -24.30 -2.77
N VAL A 353 1.08 -24.95 -2.40
CA VAL A 353 2.14 -24.35 -1.56
C VAL A 353 2.67 -23.07 -2.21
N ASN A 354 2.80 -23.05 -3.54
CA ASN A 354 3.25 -21.88 -4.30
C ASN A 354 2.31 -20.68 -4.12
N GLU A 355 0.99 -20.90 -4.13
CA GLU A 355 0.01 -19.84 -3.87
C GLU A 355 0.20 -19.25 -2.47
N CYS A 356 0.31 -20.12 -1.46
CA CYS A 356 0.47 -19.71 -0.06
C CYS A 356 1.76 -18.91 0.16
N VAL A 357 2.89 -19.42 -0.35
CA VAL A 357 4.18 -18.74 -0.21
C VAL A 357 4.20 -17.42 -0.97
N CYS A 358 3.64 -17.37 -2.17
CA CYS A 358 3.57 -16.13 -2.94
C CYS A 358 2.77 -15.05 -2.21
N LEU A 359 1.59 -15.39 -1.67
CA LEU A 359 0.74 -14.44 -0.94
C LEU A 359 1.40 -13.97 0.36
N VAL A 360 2.07 -14.86 1.09
CA VAL A 360 2.84 -14.53 2.28
C VAL A 360 3.99 -13.57 1.96
N LEU A 361 4.73 -13.80 0.88
CA LEU A 361 5.82 -12.92 0.47
C LEU A 361 5.31 -11.55 0.02
N ILE A 362 4.11 -11.47 -0.58
CA ILE A 362 3.47 -10.19 -0.89
C ILE A 362 3.15 -9.43 0.41
N LEU A 363 2.57 -10.10 1.42
CA LEU A 363 2.33 -9.47 2.73
C LEU A 363 3.63 -9.00 3.38
N PHE A 364 4.64 -9.86 3.40
CA PHE A 364 5.96 -9.53 3.93
C PHE A 364 6.56 -8.32 3.20
N HIS A 365 6.46 -8.28 1.86
CA HIS A 365 6.94 -7.16 1.07
C HIS A 365 6.26 -5.84 1.47
N HIS A 366 4.93 -5.80 1.56
CA HIS A 366 4.19 -4.60 1.92
C HIS A 366 4.40 -4.14 3.35
N VAL A 367 4.32 -5.08 4.30
CA VAL A 367 4.32 -4.76 5.73
C VAL A 367 5.73 -4.52 6.25
N VAL A 368 6.71 -5.30 5.77
CA VAL A 368 8.07 -5.30 6.31
C VAL A 368 9.03 -4.56 5.39
N LEU A 369 9.07 -4.94 4.11
CA LEU A 369 10.08 -4.40 3.18
C LEU A 369 9.74 -3.03 2.61
N ARG A 370 8.50 -2.56 2.77
CA ARG A 370 8.11 -1.20 2.40
C ARG A 370 7.79 -0.33 3.60
N SER A 371 7.54 -0.93 4.77
CA SER A 371 6.97 -0.23 5.92
C SER A 371 5.80 0.66 5.47
N ASP A 372 4.87 0.12 4.64
CA ASP A 372 3.81 0.96 4.08
C ASP A 372 2.96 1.61 5.19
N GLY A 373 3.08 1.11 6.44
CA GLY A 373 2.62 1.69 7.71
C GLY A 373 1.09 1.76 7.85
N VAL A 374 0.43 1.76 6.72
CA VAL A 374 -0.97 2.04 6.51
C VAL A 374 -1.63 0.75 6.09
N VAL A 375 -2.58 0.29 6.89
CA VAL A 375 -3.47 -0.79 6.48
C VAL A 375 -4.43 -0.26 5.43
N THR A 376 -4.14 -0.57 4.17
CA THR A 376 -5.09 -0.34 3.08
C THR A 376 -6.06 -1.53 2.96
N PRO A 377 -7.30 -1.30 2.48
CA PRO A 377 -8.19 -2.35 2.01
C PRO A 377 -7.50 -3.35 1.05
N ALA A 378 -6.50 -2.92 0.30
CA ALA A 378 -5.70 -3.79 -0.55
C ALA A 378 -4.89 -4.81 0.25
N ILE A 379 -4.16 -4.37 1.28
CA ILE A 379 -3.38 -5.27 2.14
C ILE A 379 -4.30 -6.23 2.91
N LEU A 380 -5.44 -5.74 3.43
CA LEU A 380 -6.43 -6.60 4.10
C LEU A 380 -7.00 -7.69 3.17
N LYS A 381 -7.19 -7.36 1.89
CA LYS A 381 -7.61 -8.35 0.89
C LYS A 381 -6.54 -9.43 0.71
N VAL A 382 -5.26 -9.04 0.61
CA VAL A 382 -4.16 -10.01 0.50
C VAL A 382 -4.05 -10.86 1.77
N GLU A 383 -4.23 -10.30 2.96
CA GLU A 383 -4.27 -11.03 4.23
C GLU A 383 -5.38 -12.09 4.21
N HIS A 384 -6.57 -11.69 3.77
CA HIS A 384 -7.71 -12.60 3.64
C HIS A 384 -7.46 -13.71 2.62
N LEU A 385 -6.89 -13.39 1.45
CA LEU A 385 -6.52 -14.37 0.43
C LEU A 385 -5.46 -15.35 0.97
N THR A 386 -4.49 -14.86 1.71
CA THR A 386 -3.45 -15.67 2.35
C THR A 386 -4.07 -16.69 3.30
N TRP A 387 -5.00 -16.23 4.14
CA TRP A 387 -5.73 -17.11 5.05
C TRP A 387 -6.51 -18.18 4.29
N GLN A 388 -7.27 -17.80 3.27
CA GLN A 388 -8.04 -18.75 2.46
C GLN A 388 -7.15 -19.77 1.74
N ALA A 389 -6.00 -19.35 1.21
CA ALA A 389 -5.04 -20.26 0.58
C ALA A 389 -4.49 -21.26 1.59
N LEU A 390 -4.08 -20.80 2.79
CA LEU A 390 -3.56 -21.66 3.86
C LEU A 390 -4.61 -22.67 4.34
N GLU A 391 -5.88 -22.27 4.47
CA GLU A 391 -6.95 -23.19 4.85
C GLU A 391 -7.23 -24.26 3.80
N ARG A 392 -7.21 -23.89 2.52
CA ARG A 392 -7.39 -24.85 1.42
C ARG A 392 -6.23 -25.84 1.39
N ALA A 393 -5.01 -25.35 1.42
CA ALA A 393 -3.82 -26.20 1.38
C ALA A 393 -3.68 -27.08 2.65
N GLU A 394 -4.10 -26.61 3.82
CA GLU A 394 -4.22 -27.45 5.03
C GLU A 394 -5.25 -28.56 4.85
N ARG A 395 -6.45 -28.24 4.36
CA ARG A 395 -7.54 -29.20 4.13
C ARG A 395 -7.15 -30.28 3.13
N GLU A 396 -6.38 -29.92 2.12
CA GLU A 396 -5.86 -30.83 1.10
C GLU A 396 -4.62 -31.61 1.57
N GLY A 397 -4.12 -31.35 2.77
CA GLY A 397 -2.95 -32.03 3.34
C GLY A 397 -1.62 -31.64 2.70
N LEU A 398 -1.60 -30.58 1.89
CA LEU A 398 -0.46 -30.19 1.05
C LEU A 398 0.66 -29.47 1.79
N ILE A 399 0.42 -29.01 3.03
CA ILE A 399 1.41 -28.20 3.76
C ILE A 399 1.73 -28.79 5.14
N VAL A 400 0.74 -29.01 5.99
CA VAL A 400 1.00 -29.41 7.39
C VAL A 400 1.68 -30.79 7.52
N GLY A 401 1.47 -31.68 6.55
CA GLY A 401 2.10 -32.99 6.52
C GLY A 401 3.50 -33.01 5.87
N LEU A 402 3.77 -32.09 4.95
CA LEU A 402 5.00 -32.06 4.16
C LEU A 402 6.04 -31.12 4.77
N ALA A 403 5.62 -29.93 5.19
CA ALA A 403 6.50 -28.86 5.62
C ALA A 403 5.92 -28.07 6.82
N PRO A 404 5.86 -28.67 8.02
CA PRO A 404 5.24 -28.03 9.19
C PRO A 404 5.93 -26.72 9.59
N ARG A 405 7.25 -26.61 9.40
CA ARG A 405 8.01 -25.37 9.68
C ARG A 405 7.67 -24.25 8.70
N LEU A 406 7.53 -24.57 7.41
CA LEU A 406 7.10 -23.61 6.40
C LEU A 406 5.70 -23.07 6.72
N TYR A 407 4.79 -23.96 7.14
CA TYR A 407 3.46 -23.54 7.59
C TYR A 407 3.51 -22.59 8.78
N MET A 408 4.34 -22.89 9.78
CA MET A 408 4.51 -22.01 10.94
C MET A 408 5.01 -20.63 10.50
N TRP A 409 6.01 -20.57 9.62
CA TRP A 409 6.49 -19.31 9.05
C TRP A 409 5.39 -18.54 8.31
N MET A 410 4.58 -19.20 7.48
CA MET A 410 3.46 -18.56 6.78
C MET A 410 2.41 -17.99 7.74
N CYS A 411 2.09 -18.70 8.83
CA CYS A 411 1.21 -18.19 9.87
C CYS A 411 1.80 -16.98 10.60
N LEU A 412 3.10 -16.99 10.91
CA LEU A 412 3.78 -15.85 11.51
C LEU A 412 3.76 -14.63 10.58
N MET A 413 4.09 -14.83 9.30
CA MET A 413 4.09 -13.71 8.34
C MET A 413 2.70 -13.12 8.12
N GLY A 414 1.65 -13.94 8.11
CA GLY A 414 0.28 -13.44 7.96
C GLY A 414 -0.17 -12.52 9.10
N VAL A 415 0.35 -12.69 10.32
CA VAL A 415 0.00 -11.80 11.45
C VAL A 415 0.72 -10.46 11.44
N THR A 416 1.68 -10.25 10.53
CA THR A 416 2.42 -8.98 10.46
C THR A 416 1.48 -7.81 10.18
N VAL A 417 0.42 -8.03 9.40
CA VAL A 417 -0.64 -7.06 9.11
C VAL A 417 -1.39 -6.63 10.38
N SER A 418 -1.55 -7.51 11.36
CA SER A 418 -2.31 -7.24 12.59
C SER A 418 -1.70 -6.11 13.43
N VAL A 419 -0.40 -5.87 13.30
CA VAL A 419 0.33 -4.83 14.04
C VAL A 419 0.02 -3.44 13.51
N LEU A 420 -0.40 -3.36 12.25
CA LEU A 420 -0.71 -2.11 11.57
C LEU A 420 -2.16 -1.65 11.81
N LEU A 421 -3.01 -2.49 12.42
CA LEU A 421 -4.41 -2.16 12.62
C LEU A 421 -4.59 -1.02 13.63
N PRO A 422 -5.39 0.02 13.29
CA PRO A 422 -5.73 1.08 14.23
C PRO A 422 -6.39 0.51 15.49
N ASP A 423 -6.13 1.15 16.62
CA ASP A 423 -6.77 0.87 17.92
C ASP A 423 -6.35 -0.44 18.58
N GLY A 424 -5.22 -1.03 18.16
CA GLY A 424 -4.74 -2.30 18.74
C GLY A 424 -5.66 -3.50 18.46
N ARG A 425 -6.55 -3.37 17.48
CA ARG A 425 -7.47 -4.45 17.09
C ARG A 425 -6.67 -5.60 16.50
N ARG A 426 -7.00 -6.81 16.94
CA ARG A 426 -6.47 -8.04 16.35
C ARG A 426 -7.15 -8.30 15.02
N SER A 427 -6.39 -8.64 13.99
CA SER A 427 -6.99 -9.15 12.76
C SER A 427 -7.60 -10.52 13.03
N GLN A 428 -8.60 -10.91 12.22
CA GLN A 428 -9.15 -12.27 12.29
C GLN A 428 -8.07 -13.34 12.06
N PHE A 429 -7.06 -13.01 11.23
CA PHE A 429 -5.92 -13.87 10.98
C PHE A 429 -5.14 -14.19 12.27
N TRP A 430 -4.95 -13.23 13.17
CA TRP A 430 -4.22 -13.42 14.43
C TRP A 430 -4.75 -14.61 15.24
N SER A 431 -6.05 -14.60 15.54
CA SER A 431 -6.69 -15.65 16.33
C SER A 431 -6.58 -17.02 15.67
N VAL A 432 -6.72 -17.05 14.35
CA VAL A 432 -6.60 -18.27 13.55
C VAL A 432 -5.15 -18.77 13.53
N ALA A 433 -4.18 -17.87 13.43
CA ALA A 433 -2.75 -18.18 13.46
C ALA A 433 -2.33 -18.76 14.81
N VAL A 434 -2.78 -18.19 15.93
CA VAL A 434 -2.53 -18.73 17.29
C VAL A 434 -2.95 -20.20 17.37
N GLU A 435 -4.19 -20.50 16.96
CA GLU A 435 -4.73 -21.86 17.02
C GLU A 435 -3.96 -22.82 16.10
N LYS A 436 -3.66 -22.39 14.87
CA LYS A 436 -2.89 -23.20 13.92
C LYS A 436 -1.47 -23.47 14.41
N LEU A 437 -0.78 -22.47 14.94
CA LEU A 437 0.57 -22.59 15.48
C LEU A 437 0.63 -23.52 16.70
N ARG A 438 -0.37 -23.46 17.60
CA ARG A 438 -0.48 -24.40 18.74
C ARG A 438 -0.50 -25.85 18.31
N ARG A 439 -1.22 -26.17 17.24
CA ARG A 439 -1.33 -27.54 16.72
C ARG A 439 -0.06 -27.96 15.97
N VAL A 440 0.49 -27.07 15.14
CA VAL A 440 1.60 -27.42 14.25
C VAL A 440 2.95 -27.45 14.97
N ARG A 441 3.16 -26.65 16.01
CA ARG A 441 4.42 -26.66 16.77
C ARG A 441 4.75 -28.02 17.38
N ILE A 442 3.73 -28.77 17.83
CA ILE A 442 3.90 -30.11 18.39
C ILE A 442 4.42 -31.07 17.32
N LYS A 443 3.85 -31.00 16.11
CA LYS A 443 4.30 -31.80 14.96
C LYS A 443 5.71 -31.41 14.49
N ALA A 444 6.02 -30.12 14.56
CA ALA A 444 7.34 -29.59 14.18
C ALA A 444 8.42 -29.80 15.25
N ALA A 445 8.05 -30.31 16.44
CA ALA A 445 8.90 -30.40 17.64
C ALA A 445 9.56 -29.05 18.01
N VAL A 446 8.83 -27.94 17.82
CA VAL A 446 9.31 -26.59 18.12
C VAL A 446 8.82 -26.17 19.50
N THR A 447 9.74 -25.91 20.42
CA THR A 447 9.46 -25.50 21.80
C THR A 447 10.21 -24.24 22.18
N GLY A 448 9.55 -23.31 22.88
CA GLY A 448 10.18 -22.07 23.29
C GLY A 448 10.40 -21.09 22.14
N TRP A 449 10.59 -19.83 22.49
CA TRP A 449 10.94 -18.77 21.54
C TRP A 449 12.24 -19.08 20.78
N GLU A 450 13.28 -19.55 21.47
CA GLU A 450 14.58 -19.87 20.85
C GLU A 450 14.47 -21.03 19.85
N GLY A 451 13.62 -22.02 20.14
CA GLY A 451 13.31 -23.09 19.21
C GLY A 451 12.60 -22.56 17.97
N LEU A 452 11.60 -21.69 18.13
CA LEU A 452 10.92 -21.05 17.00
C LEU A 452 11.91 -20.25 16.15
N ARG A 453 12.76 -19.44 16.78
CA ARG A 453 13.75 -18.62 16.08
C ARG A 453 14.69 -19.49 15.25
N ARG A 454 15.40 -20.41 15.90
CA ARG A 454 16.40 -21.26 15.24
C ARG A 454 15.80 -22.22 14.21
N ASP A 455 14.67 -22.85 14.55
CA ASP A 455 14.14 -23.97 13.77
C ASP A 455 13.11 -23.54 12.73
N VAL A 456 12.59 -22.32 12.80
CA VAL A 456 11.64 -21.77 11.82
C VAL A 456 12.17 -20.46 11.24
N LEU A 457 12.29 -19.41 12.05
CA LEU A 457 12.55 -18.07 11.52
C LEU A 457 13.91 -17.98 10.80
N ASP A 458 14.99 -18.51 11.37
CA ASP A 458 16.33 -18.53 10.76
C ASP A 458 16.44 -19.47 9.54
N GLN A 459 15.40 -20.27 9.27
CA GLN A 459 15.31 -21.12 8.08
C GLN A 459 14.58 -20.44 6.91
N PHE A 460 13.92 -19.31 7.15
CA PHE A 460 13.06 -18.63 6.17
C PHE A 460 13.32 -17.11 6.17
N CYS A 461 12.74 -16.39 5.22
CA CYS A 461 12.91 -14.93 5.17
C CYS A 461 12.13 -14.25 6.30
N TRP A 462 12.84 -13.47 7.12
CA TRP A 462 12.27 -12.59 8.14
C TRP A 462 13.29 -11.49 8.50
N VAL A 463 12.82 -10.40 9.10
CA VAL A 463 13.66 -9.26 9.50
C VAL A 463 13.49 -9.06 11.00
N SER A 464 14.53 -9.36 11.76
CA SER A 464 14.48 -9.42 13.22
C SER A 464 14.15 -8.06 13.82
N VAL A 465 14.77 -7.01 13.29
CA VAL A 465 14.61 -5.62 13.75
C VAL A 465 13.18 -5.08 13.56
N VAL A 466 12.38 -5.68 12.68
CA VAL A 466 11.00 -5.26 12.41
C VAL A 466 9.98 -6.20 13.09
N GLN A 467 10.24 -7.51 13.08
CA GLN A 467 9.20 -8.50 13.36
C GLN A 467 9.37 -9.24 14.70
N GLU A 468 10.54 -9.18 15.33
CA GLU A 468 10.83 -9.98 16.54
C GLU A 468 9.80 -9.74 17.66
N ASP A 469 9.51 -8.48 17.98
CA ASP A 469 8.57 -8.14 19.06
C ASP A 469 7.14 -8.60 18.76
N VAL A 470 6.75 -8.63 17.49
CA VAL A 470 5.43 -9.08 17.04
C VAL A 470 5.33 -10.59 17.20
N PHE A 471 6.32 -11.31 16.69
CA PHE A 471 6.34 -12.77 16.72
C PHE A 471 6.53 -13.30 18.13
N ARG A 472 7.33 -12.63 18.97
CA ARG A 472 7.51 -13.00 20.36
C ARG A 472 6.22 -12.88 21.15
N ARG A 473 5.45 -11.79 20.96
CA ARG A 473 4.11 -11.63 21.57
C ARG A 473 3.14 -12.72 21.12
N LEU A 474 3.08 -12.99 19.82
CA LEU A 474 2.25 -14.07 19.29
C LEU A 474 2.65 -15.43 19.88
N TRP A 475 3.96 -15.69 20.03
CA TRP A 475 4.46 -16.97 20.52
C TRP A 475 4.13 -17.21 22.00
N ILE A 476 4.16 -16.18 22.83
CA ILE A 476 3.70 -16.25 24.23
C ILE A 476 2.23 -16.71 24.29
N GLU A 477 1.37 -16.15 23.43
CA GLU A 477 -0.03 -16.57 23.34
C GLU A 477 -0.17 -18.02 22.86
N VAL A 478 0.64 -18.44 21.88
CA VAL A 478 0.70 -19.83 21.40
C VAL A 478 1.11 -20.77 22.53
N GLU A 479 2.03 -20.38 23.40
CA GLU A 479 2.45 -21.16 24.57
C GLU A 479 1.37 -21.31 25.63
N GLY A 480 0.33 -20.48 25.62
CA GLY A 480 -0.70 -20.50 26.65
C GLY A 480 -0.14 -20.10 28.01
N LEU A 481 1.02 -19.44 28.03
CA LEU A 481 1.45 -18.67 29.16
C LEU A 481 0.49 -17.49 29.22
N GLU A 482 -0.57 -17.63 30.04
CA GLU A 482 -1.31 -16.47 30.50
C GLU A 482 -0.26 -15.50 31.02
N SER A 483 -0.15 -14.36 30.34
CA SER A 483 0.61 -13.24 30.84
C SER A 483 -0.12 -12.72 32.07
N ASP A 484 -0.02 -13.46 33.18
CA ASP A 484 -0.42 -13.02 34.51
C ASP A 484 0.44 -11.79 34.84
N GLY A 485 -0.03 -10.61 34.43
CA GLY A 485 0.52 -9.32 34.85
C GLY A 485 1.06 -8.40 33.76
N VAL A 486 1.15 -8.79 32.49
CA VAL A 486 1.39 -7.81 31.42
C VAL A 486 0.04 -7.37 30.89
N ASP A 487 -0.49 -6.31 31.51
CA ASP A 487 -1.73 -5.62 31.15
C ASP A 487 -1.62 -5.12 29.69
N MET A 488 -1.91 -5.99 28.71
CA MET A 488 -1.75 -5.71 27.27
C MET A 488 -2.74 -4.64 26.75
N ASN A 489 -3.66 -4.16 27.60
CA ASN A 489 -4.48 -2.98 27.35
C ASN A 489 -3.88 -1.66 27.88
N ARG A 490 -2.72 -1.69 28.55
CA ARG A 490 -1.96 -0.51 28.98
C ARG A 490 -0.72 -0.22 28.14
N GLY A 491 -0.75 -0.63 26.88
CA GLY A 491 0.02 0.03 25.82
C GLY A 491 -0.61 1.38 25.41
N THR A 492 -1.09 2.18 26.35
CA THR A 492 -1.05 3.63 26.12
C THR A 492 0.43 3.97 26.01
N LEU A 493 0.86 4.27 24.78
CA LEU A 493 1.96 5.21 24.54
C LEU A 493 1.89 6.30 25.61
N PRO A 494 3.01 6.73 26.22
CA PRO A 494 2.98 7.80 27.20
C PRO A 494 2.21 8.97 26.58
N SER A 495 1.07 9.34 27.20
CA SER A 495 0.34 10.50 26.74
C SER A 495 1.31 11.68 26.84
N VAL A 496 1.50 12.39 25.73
CA VAL A 496 2.30 13.61 25.63
C VAL A 496 1.62 14.73 26.42
N LYS A 497 1.55 14.58 27.74
CA LYS A 497 1.07 15.57 28.70
C LYS A 497 1.89 15.65 29.98
N GLU A 498 2.92 14.83 30.15
CA GLU A 498 3.87 14.96 31.27
C GLU A 498 5.30 15.11 30.77
N LEU A 499 5.53 16.19 30.03
CA LEU A 499 6.87 16.73 29.77
C LEU A 499 6.75 18.25 29.63
N ASP A 500 6.25 18.87 30.69
CA ASP A 500 6.52 20.26 31.03
C ASP A 500 6.29 20.40 32.53
N LEU A 501 7.38 20.67 33.26
CA LEU A 501 7.49 21.48 34.49
C LEU A 501 8.86 21.17 35.13
N LEU A 502 9.94 21.52 34.43
CA LEU A 502 11.14 21.99 35.10
C LEU A 502 10.99 23.51 35.27
N PRO A 503 11.13 24.07 36.48
CA PRO A 503 11.12 25.52 36.65
C PRO A 503 12.35 26.14 35.96
N PRO A 504 12.24 27.38 35.44
CA PRO A 504 13.37 28.04 34.80
C PRO A 504 14.53 28.24 35.78
N PRO A 505 15.79 28.25 35.31
CA PRO A 505 16.92 28.58 36.16
C PRO A 505 16.83 30.07 36.52
N GLY A 506 16.51 30.33 37.78
CA GLY A 506 16.58 31.65 38.41
C GLY A 506 17.74 31.69 39.38
N GLY A 507 18.85 32.25 38.92
CA GLY A 507 20.05 32.62 39.67
C GLY A 507 20.89 33.54 38.80
#